data_AF-A0A7C5PHD7-F1
#
_entry.id   AF-A0A7C5PHD7-F1
#
_cell.length_a   1.000
_cell.length_b   1.000
_cell.length_c   1.000
_cell.angle_alpha   90.00
_cell.angle_beta   90.00
_cell.angle_gamma   90.00
#
_symmetry.space_group_name_H-M   'P 1'
#
loop_
_entity.id
_entity.type
_entity.pdbx_description
1 polymer ?
#
loop_
_entity_poly.entity_id
_entity_poly.type
_entity_poly.pdbx_seq_one_letter_code
_entity_poly.pdbx_strand_id
1 'polypeptide(L)'
;MRRSIHPGLFLAAGLAFLAWAAGCRIPGHPGLSRAAEVIYHHADLRTPKGLVKGGAIAVEDGKILDLGPEKEILARFKGEGTRVVDLKGGVAFPGMMDSLGNLLQLGTSL
;
A
#
# COMPACT_ATOMS: atom_id res chain seq x y z
N MET A 1 25.55 22.89 -47.98
CA MET A 1 24.48 22.03 -47.45
C MET A 1 24.06 22.54 -46.06
N ARG A 2 22.98 23.32 -45.96
CA ARG A 2 22.47 23.87 -44.69
C ARG A 2 21.09 23.27 -44.43
N ARG A 3 21.02 22.23 -43.58
CA ARG A 3 19.74 21.57 -43.23
C ARG A 3 18.96 22.50 -42.30
N SER A 4 17.85 23.02 -42.81
CA SER A 4 16.90 23.85 -42.06
C SER A 4 16.16 22.98 -41.05
N ILE A 5 16.54 23.10 -39.78
CA ILE A 5 15.88 22.41 -38.67
C ILE A 5 14.64 23.24 -38.30
N HIS A 6 13.45 22.68 -38.54
CA HIS A 6 12.19 23.39 -38.32
C HIS A 6 11.89 23.51 -36.81
N PRO A 7 11.76 24.72 -36.25
CA PRO A 7 11.58 24.94 -34.81
C PRO A 7 10.27 24.36 -34.25
N GLY A 8 9.27 24.10 -35.10
CA GLY A 8 7.99 23.50 -34.70
C GLY A 8 8.09 22.03 -34.26
N LEU A 9 9.10 21.29 -34.72
CA LEU A 9 9.26 19.87 -34.38
C LEU A 9 9.75 19.68 -32.94
N PHE A 10 10.56 20.63 -32.43
CA PHE A 10 11.02 20.63 -31.04
C PHE A 10 9.90 20.99 -30.05
N LEU A 11 8.98 21.88 -30.45
CA LEU A 11 7.85 22.28 -29.60
C LEU A 11 6.83 21.15 -29.44
N ALA A 12 6.54 20.42 -30.53
CA ALA A 12 5.62 19.28 -30.51
C ALA A 12 6.20 18.08 -29.72
N ALA A 13 7.50 17.81 -29.84
CA ALA A 13 8.16 16.76 -29.08
C ALA A 13 8.20 17.07 -27.56
N GLY A 14 8.37 18.34 -27.17
CA GLY A 14 8.35 18.75 -25.77
C GLY A 14 6.99 18.59 -25.10
N LEU A 15 5.90 18.94 -25.81
CA LEU A 15 4.53 18.77 -25.32
C LEU A 15 4.12 17.29 -25.18
N ALA A 16 4.58 16.43 -26.09
CA ALA A 16 4.36 14.98 -26.00
C ALA A 16 5.07 14.34 -24.79
N PHE A 17 6.26 14.84 -24.44
CA PHE A 17 7.02 14.34 -23.28
C PHE A 17 6.37 14.72 -21.94
N LEU A 18 5.80 15.93 -21.85
CA LEU A 18 5.01 16.39 -20.70
C LEU A 18 3.72 15.58 -20.51
N ALA A 19 3.04 15.22 -21.61
CA ALA A 19 1.84 14.38 -21.56
C ALA A 19 2.15 12.93 -21.13
N TRP A 20 3.29 12.37 -21.53
CA TRP A 20 3.75 11.05 -21.07
C TRP A 20 4.13 11.09 -19.58
N ALA A 21 4.88 12.10 -19.14
CA ALA A 21 5.28 12.25 -17.74
C ALA A 21 4.07 12.39 -16.78
N ALA A 22 2.97 13.00 -17.22
CA ALA A 22 1.73 13.11 -16.43
C ALA A 22 0.92 11.81 -16.36
N GLY A 23 1.11 10.87 -17.30
CA GLY A 23 0.40 9.60 -17.36
C GLY A 23 1.05 8.46 -16.57
N CYS A 24 2.31 8.63 -16.16
CA CYS A 24 3.00 7.64 -15.33
C CYS A 24 2.52 7.75 -13.88
N ARG A 25 1.58 6.88 -13.49
CA ARG A 25 1.36 6.56 -12.07
C ARG A 25 2.66 5.97 -11.51
N ILE A 26 3.41 6.77 -10.75
CA ILE A 26 4.58 6.30 -10.02
C ILE A 26 4.06 5.43 -8.86
N PRO A 27 4.40 4.13 -8.80
CA PRO A 27 4.13 3.33 -7.61
C PRO A 27 4.84 3.99 -6.42
N GLY A 28 4.10 4.35 -5.37
CA GLY A 28 4.65 5.02 -4.19
C GLY A 28 4.71 6.55 -4.26
N HIS A 29 3.96 7.22 -5.14
CA HIS A 29 3.87 8.69 -5.12
C HIS A 29 3.11 9.17 -3.86
N PRO A 30 3.74 9.91 -2.92
CA PRO A 30 3.06 10.45 -1.76
C PRO A 30 2.31 11.71 -2.20
N GLY A 31 1.13 11.55 -2.77
CA GLY A 31 0.37 12.66 -3.34
C GLY A 31 -1.11 12.36 -3.44
N LEU A 32 -1.86 12.78 -2.42
CA LEU A 32 -3.33 12.80 -2.34
C LEU A 32 -4.06 11.44 -2.44
N SER A 33 -3.86 10.58 -1.45
CA SER A 33 -5.01 9.83 -0.95
C SER A 33 -4.86 9.57 0.55
N ARG A 34 -5.93 9.90 1.28
CA ARG A 34 -6.15 9.46 2.67
C ARG A 34 -6.64 8.01 2.72
N ALA A 35 -6.86 7.40 1.56
CA ALA A 35 -7.30 6.02 1.43
C ALA A 35 -6.12 5.05 1.50
N ALA A 36 -6.38 3.86 2.02
CA ALA A 36 -5.43 2.77 2.11
C ALA A 36 -5.37 1.96 0.80
N GLU A 37 -4.21 1.36 0.51
CA GLU A 37 -4.04 0.36 -0.55
C GLU A 37 -4.91 -0.88 -0.27
N VAL A 38 -4.96 -1.30 1.00
CA VAL A 38 -5.72 -2.46 1.45
C VAL A 38 -6.28 -2.25 2.85
N ILE A 39 -7.53 -2.68 3.06
CA ILE A 39 -8.16 -2.80 4.37
C ILE A 39 -8.54 -4.26 4.59
N TYR A 40 -7.98 -4.86 5.63
CA TYR A 40 -8.41 -6.17 6.15
C TYR A 40 -9.46 -5.92 7.23
N HIS A 41 -10.67 -6.47 7.10
CA HIS A 41 -11.78 -6.18 8.00
C HIS A 41 -12.49 -7.45 8.50
N HIS A 42 -13.45 -7.27 9.41
CA HIS A 42 -14.21 -8.34 10.05
C HIS A 42 -13.28 -9.36 10.74
N ALA A 43 -12.41 -8.86 11.63
CA ALA A 43 -11.43 -9.67 12.34
C ALA A 43 -11.34 -9.34 13.84
N ASP A 44 -10.93 -10.32 14.62
CA ASP A 44 -10.48 -10.10 15.99
C ASP A 44 -8.98 -9.75 15.98
N LEU A 45 -8.64 -8.50 16.32
CA LEU A 45 -7.27 -8.01 16.29
C LEU A 45 -6.61 -8.17 17.66
N ARG A 46 -5.62 -9.06 17.75
CA ARG A 46 -4.73 -9.17 18.90
C ARG A 46 -3.58 -8.20 18.72
N THR A 47 -3.51 -7.20 19.59
CA THR A 47 -2.44 -6.18 19.58
C THR A 47 -1.68 -6.21 20.91
N PRO A 48 -0.48 -5.62 20.99
CA PRO A 48 0.22 -5.45 22.27
C PRO A 48 -0.59 -4.68 23.33
N LYS A 49 -1.56 -3.87 22.89
CA LYS A 49 -2.46 -3.09 23.78
C LYS A 49 -3.70 -3.86 24.23
N GLY A 50 -3.99 -5.03 23.64
CA GLY A 50 -5.17 -5.83 23.92
C GLY A 50 -5.91 -6.32 22.68
N LEU A 51 -7.15 -6.79 22.89
CA LEU A 51 -8.02 -7.33 21.85
C LEU A 51 -8.99 -6.26 21.34
N VAL A 52 -9.07 -6.09 20.02
CA VAL A 52 -10.14 -5.35 19.34
C VAL A 52 -11.05 -6.36 18.64
N LYS A 53 -12.28 -6.53 19.13
CA LYS A 53 -13.26 -7.43 18.49
C LYS A 53 -13.92 -6.77 17.30
N GLY A 54 -14.09 -7.49 16.19
CA GLY A 54 -14.73 -6.94 14.98
C GLY A 54 -14.02 -5.68 14.45
N GLY A 55 -12.70 -5.72 14.41
CA GLY A 55 -11.84 -4.65 13.95
C GLY A 55 -11.44 -4.75 12.48
N ALA A 56 -10.68 -3.75 12.05
CA ALA A 56 -10.03 -3.70 10.75
C ALA A 56 -8.63 -3.06 10.84
N ILE A 57 -7.80 -3.34 9.84
CA ILE A 57 -6.43 -2.80 9.70
C ILE A 57 -6.33 -2.14 8.32
N ALA A 58 -5.94 -0.87 8.27
CA ALA A 58 -5.61 -0.14 7.05
C ALA A 58 -4.10 -0.17 6.80
N VAL A 59 -3.69 -0.54 5.59
CA VAL A 59 -2.27 -0.66 5.20
C VAL A 59 -2.00 0.16 3.95
N GLU A 60 -0.83 0.77 3.86
CA GLU A 60 -0.30 1.46 2.69
C GLU A 60 1.21 1.21 2.61
N ASP A 61 1.71 0.78 1.45
CA ASP A 61 3.13 0.51 1.21
C ASP A 61 3.74 -0.42 2.28
N GLY A 62 2.99 -1.47 2.63
CA GLY A 62 3.38 -2.44 3.66
C GLY A 62 3.41 -1.89 5.10
N LYS A 63 2.97 -0.65 5.34
CA LYS A 63 2.90 -0.02 6.66
C LYS A 63 1.45 0.07 7.13
N ILE A 64 1.22 -0.21 8.41
CA ILE A 64 -0.09 -0.01 9.03
C ILE A 64 -0.31 1.50 9.18
N LEU A 65 -1.34 2.02 8.51
CA LEU A 65 -1.79 3.40 8.68
C LEU A 65 -2.54 3.58 9.99
N ASP A 66 -3.48 2.67 10.27
CA ASP A 66 -4.27 2.64 11.49
C ASP A 66 -4.94 1.26 11.67
N LEU A 67 -5.38 0.95 12.89
CA LEU A 67 -6.19 -0.23 13.20
C LEU A 67 -7.18 0.08 14.32
N GLY A 68 -8.34 -0.55 14.31
CA GLY A 68 -9.38 -0.24 15.28
C GLY A 68 -10.74 -0.83 14.91
N PRO A 69 -11.84 -0.27 15.46
CA PRO A 69 -13.20 -0.69 15.12
C PRO A 69 -13.43 -0.63 13.60
N GLU A 70 -14.00 -1.70 13.03
CA GLU A 70 -14.15 -1.86 11.58
C GLU A 70 -14.79 -0.65 10.90
N LYS A 71 -15.88 -0.14 11.47
CA LYS A 71 -16.62 1.00 10.92
C LYS A 71 -15.77 2.26 10.83
N GLU A 72 -14.93 2.52 11.83
CA GLU A 72 -14.09 3.71 11.88
C GLU A 72 -12.97 3.65 10.82
N ILE A 73 -12.35 2.48 10.68
CA ILE A 73 -11.28 2.26 9.71
C ILE A 73 -11.84 2.34 8.29
N LEU A 74 -12.96 1.68 8.02
CA LEU A 74 -13.62 1.75 6.71
C LEU A 74 -14.05 3.18 6.36
N ALA A 75 -14.60 3.94 7.32
CA ALA A 75 -15.03 5.31 7.07
C ALA A 75 -13.85 6.26 6.79
N ARG A 76 -12.71 6.05 7.43
CA ARG A 76 -11.54 6.95 7.31
C ARG A 76 -10.65 6.65 6.11
N PHE A 77 -10.48 5.37 5.78
CA PHE A 77 -9.43 4.90 4.87
C PHE A 77 -9.95 4.19 3.61
N LYS A 78 -11.25 3.94 3.47
CA LYS A 78 -11.78 3.37 2.21
C LYS A 78 -11.94 4.48 1.18
N GLY A 79 -11.34 4.29 0.01
CA GLY A 79 -11.47 5.21 -1.13
C GLY A 79 -11.38 4.51 -2.47
N GLU A 80 -11.23 5.30 -3.54
CA GLU A 80 -11.01 4.77 -4.88
C GLU A 80 -9.70 3.96 -4.92
N GLY A 81 -9.77 2.75 -5.44
CA GLY A 81 -8.61 1.85 -5.54
C GLY A 81 -8.28 1.05 -4.27
N THR A 82 -8.91 1.32 -3.13
CA THR A 82 -8.72 0.52 -1.91
C THR A 82 -9.20 -0.91 -2.11
N ARG A 83 -8.31 -1.88 -1.90
CA ARG A 83 -8.68 -3.30 -1.85
C ARG A 83 -9.28 -3.61 -0.48
N VAL A 84 -10.49 -4.17 -0.44
CA VAL A 84 -11.13 -4.55 0.83
C VAL A 84 -11.15 -6.07 0.93
N VAL A 85 -10.58 -6.61 2.01
CA VAL A 85 -10.40 -8.05 2.25
C VAL A 85 -11.14 -8.46 3.51
N ASP A 86 -12.17 -9.29 3.37
CA ASP A 86 -12.94 -9.87 4.48
C ASP A 86 -12.17 -11.04 5.09
N LEU A 87 -11.84 -10.94 6.38
CA LEU A 87 -11.17 -11.98 7.15
C LEU A 87 -12.13 -12.98 7.82
N LYS A 88 -13.44 -12.83 7.59
CA LYS A 88 -14.51 -13.79 7.97
C LYS A 88 -14.55 -14.12 9.46
N GLY A 89 -14.31 -13.14 10.31
CA GLY A 89 -14.22 -13.31 11.76
C GLY A 89 -12.92 -13.95 12.24
N GLY A 90 -11.91 -14.07 11.37
CA GLY A 90 -10.60 -14.60 11.70
C GLY A 90 -9.84 -13.73 12.71
N VAL A 91 -8.75 -14.28 13.28
CA VAL A 91 -7.90 -13.59 14.24
C VAL A 91 -6.66 -13.06 13.54
N ALA A 92 -6.39 -11.77 13.65
CA ALA A 92 -5.15 -11.14 13.21
C ALA A 92 -4.25 -10.86 14.43
N PHE A 93 -2.98 -11.23 14.33
CA PHE A 93 -1.97 -11.00 15.37
C PHE A 93 -0.67 -10.51 14.73
N PRO A 94 0.25 -9.87 15.49
CA PRO A 94 1.54 -9.47 14.95
C PRO A 94 2.29 -10.70 14.44
N GLY A 95 3.02 -10.55 13.34
CA GLY A 95 3.87 -11.62 12.85
C GLY A 95 4.80 -12.15 13.96
N MET A 96 5.07 -13.45 13.94
CA MET A 96 6.00 -14.04 14.89
C MET A 96 7.39 -13.43 14.69
N MET A 97 8.01 -13.02 15.79
CA MET A 97 9.39 -12.54 15.83
C MET A 97 10.23 -13.57 16.59
N ASP A 98 11.19 -14.17 15.89
CA ASP A 98 12.19 -15.03 16.50
C ASP A 98 13.44 -14.19 16.81
N SER A 99 13.80 -14.07 18.08
CA SER A 99 14.95 -13.29 18.54
C SER A 99 16.26 -14.08 18.55
N LEU A 100 16.20 -15.41 18.42
CA LEU A 100 17.35 -16.30 18.64
C LEU A 100 17.48 -17.39 17.55
N GLY A 101 16.75 -17.25 16.45
CA GLY A 101 16.71 -18.23 15.37
C GLY A 101 18.07 -18.50 14.73
N ASN A 102 18.55 -19.74 14.83
CA ASN A 102 19.76 -20.20 14.13
C ASN A 102 19.40 -20.70 12.73
N LEU A 103 19.19 -19.76 11.80
CA LEU A 103 18.71 -20.06 10.45
C LEU A 103 19.63 -21.01 9.67
N LEU A 104 20.95 -20.90 9.86
CA LEU A 104 21.93 -21.80 9.21
C LEU A 104 21.77 -23.26 9.67
N GLN A 105 21.64 -23.49 10.98
CA GLN A 105 21.48 -24.84 11.51
C GLN A 105 20.18 -25.47 11.04
N LEU A 106 19.08 -24.69 11.05
CA LEU A 106 17.78 -25.12 10.51
C LEU A 106 17.89 -25.58 9.06
N GLY A 107 18.56 -24.80 8.21
CA GLY A 107 18.74 -25.13 6.79
C GLY A 107 19.57 -26.40 6.55
N THR A 108 20.52 -26.71 7.43
CA THR A 108 21.36 -27.91 7.31
C THR A 108 20.76 -29.19 7.92
N SER A 109 19.66 -29.07 8.69
CA SER A 109 19.01 -30.20 9.37
C SER A 109 17.79 -30.79 8.64
N LEU A 110 17.40 -30.20 7.52
CA LEU A 110 16.30 -30.64 6.64
C LEU A 110 16.83 -31.56 5.53
#